data_AF-A0A3N5XI62-F1
#
_entry.id   AF-A0A3N5XI62-F1
#
_cell.length_a   1.000
_cell.length_b   1.000
_cell.length_c   1.000
_cell.angle_alpha   90.00
_cell.angle_beta   90.00
_cell.angle_gamma   90.00
#
_symmetry.space_group_name_H-M   'P 1'
#
loop_
_entity.id
_entity.type
_entity.pdbx_description
1 polymer ?
#
loop_
_entity_poly.entity_id
_entity_poly.type
_entity_poly.pdbx_seq_one_letter_code
_entity_poly.pdbx_strand_id
1 'polypeptide(L)'
;MRRACWVVLLCVGLVLTGAAQRSAAPDVARLLQDPALKAALDWIPGAEARVIEDQVELTEIAAPPFKEGPRGEAIRKKFVEAGLKNVRVDKVGNVLGERPGVAPRPALVLAAHLDTVFPEGTDVRVRREGSLLRAPGIADDGR
;
A
#
# COMPACT_ATOMS: atom_id res chain seq x y z
N MET A 1 -55.74 -3.87 44.38
CA MET A 1 -54.88 -4.67 45.29
C MET A 1 -53.70 -5.18 44.47
N ARG A 2 -52.58 -4.44 44.46
CA ARG A 2 -51.29 -4.77 45.11
C ARG A 2 -50.43 -5.79 44.33
N ARG A 3 -49.28 -5.28 43.85
CA ARG A 3 -47.95 -5.93 43.66
C ARG A 3 -47.76 -6.64 42.30
N ALA A 4 -46.64 -6.56 41.58
CA ALA A 4 -45.29 -6.07 41.89
C ALA A 4 -44.55 -5.64 40.60
N CYS A 5 -43.71 -4.62 40.73
CA CYS A 5 -42.64 -4.28 39.79
C CYS A 5 -41.67 -5.46 39.61
N TRP A 6 -41.27 -5.71 38.36
CA TRP A 6 -39.98 -6.34 38.05
C TRP A 6 -39.33 -5.56 36.92
N VAL A 7 -38.53 -4.57 37.30
CA VAL A 7 -37.49 -4.02 36.44
C VAL A 7 -36.34 -5.01 36.50
N VAL A 8 -36.16 -5.81 35.45
CA VAL A 8 -34.92 -6.59 35.27
C VAL A 8 -33.98 -5.73 34.45
N LEU A 9 -33.15 -4.98 35.18
CA LEU A 9 -31.96 -4.32 34.67
C LEU A 9 -30.90 -5.40 34.47
N LEU A 10 -30.75 -5.92 33.25
CA LEU A 10 -29.65 -6.82 32.92
C LEU A 10 -28.48 -6.01 32.36
N CYS A 11 -27.67 -5.47 33.28
CA CYS A 11 -26.30 -5.06 32.97
C CYS A 11 -25.47 -6.32 32.75
N VAL A 12 -25.19 -6.67 31.49
CA VAL A 12 -24.09 -7.58 31.15
C VAL A 12 -23.11 -6.79 30.31
N GLY A 13 -22.06 -6.32 30.97
CA GLY A 13 -20.89 -5.75 30.33
C GLY A 13 -20.28 -6.80 29.42
N LEU A 14 -20.32 -6.55 28.10
CA LEU A 14 -19.49 -7.29 27.18
C LEU A 14 -18.11 -6.63 27.20
N VAL A 15 -17.23 -7.33 27.92
CA VAL A 15 -15.79 -7.14 28.00
C VAL A 15 -15.24 -6.72 26.62
N LEU A 16 -14.62 -5.55 26.60
CA LEU A 16 -13.64 -5.16 25.58
C LEU A 16 -12.54 -6.23 25.59
N THR A 17 -12.67 -7.28 24.78
CA THR A 17 -11.50 -8.09 24.39
C THR A 17 -10.72 -7.28 23.38
N GLY A 18 -10.08 -6.22 23.86
CA GLY A 18 -8.85 -5.72 23.27
C GLY A 18 -7.81 -6.81 23.43
N ALA A 19 -7.91 -7.86 22.59
CA ALA A 19 -6.72 -8.60 22.20
C ALA A 19 -5.89 -7.61 21.39
N ALA A 20 -5.20 -6.71 22.09
CA ALA A 20 -4.02 -6.07 21.56
C ALA A 20 -3.17 -7.23 21.05
N GLN A 21 -3.09 -7.33 19.72
CA GLN A 21 -2.31 -8.33 19.04
C GLN A 21 -0.86 -8.06 19.42
N ARG A 22 -0.42 -8.60 20.56
CA ARG A 22 0.98 -8.72 20.90
C ARG A 22 1.54 -9.75 19.93
N SER A 23 1.85 -9.30 18.73
CA SER A 23 2.81 -9.99 17.89
C SER A 23 4.09 -10.05 18.72
N ALA A 24 4.50 -11.25 19.15
CA ALA A 24 5.91 -11.46 19.42
C ALA A 24 6.68 -10.93 18.20
N ALA A 25 7.76 -10.19 18.42
CA ALA A 25 8.60 -9.77 17.31
C ALA A 25 9.00 -11.04 16.54
N PRO A 26 8.79 -11.09 15.21
CA PRO A 26 9.18 -12.26 14.46
C PRO A 26 10.68 -12.49 14.65
N ASP A 27 11.05 -13.74 14.93
CA ASP A 27 12.45 -14.13 14.98
C ASP A 27 13.05 -13.97 13.57
N VAL A 28 13.83 -12.91 13.39
CA VAL A 28 14.46 -12.57 12.11
C VAL A 28 15.36 -13.72 11.64
N ALA A 29 16.04 -14.42 12.55
CA ALA A 29 16.89 -15.54 12.19
C ALA A 29 16.07 -16.68 11.59
N ARG A 30 14.86 -16.92 12.11
CA ARG A 30 13.90 -17.88 11.55
C ARG A 30 13.37 -17.43 10.18
N LEU A 31 13.02 -16.15 10.02
CA LEU A 31 12.55 -15.62 8.74
C LEU A 31 13.59 -15.76 7.62
N LEU A 32 14.86 -15.50 7.93
CA LEU A 32 15.97 -15.64 6.97
C LEU A 32 16.17 -17.08 6.46
N GLN A 33 15.63 -18.07 7.17
CA GLN A 33 15.64 -19.48 6.73
C GLN A 33 14.42 -19.85 5.87
N ASP A 34 13.43 -18.96 5.73
CA ASP A 34 12.23 -19.21 4.92
C ASP A 34 12.60 -19.24 3.41
N PRO A 35 12.35 -20.36 2.70
CA PRO A 35 12.62 -20.46 1.27
C PRO A 35 11.90 -19.41 0.43
N ALA A 36 10.69 -19.00 0.83
CA ALA A 36 9.93 -17.97 0.12
C ALA A 36 10.56 -16.59 0.29
N LEU A 37 11.07 -16.26 1.48
CA LEU A 37 11.82 -15.02 1.70
C LEU A 37 13.11 -15.02 0.87
N LYS A 38 13.85 -16.14 0.89
CA LYS A 38 15.07 -16.28 0.09
C LYS A 38 14.80 -16.09 -1.40
N ALA A 39 13.78 -16.75 -1.94
CA ALA A 39 13.40 -16.60 -3.35
C ALA A 39 12.99 -15.15 -3.69
N ALA A 40 12.30 -14.46 -2.77
CA ALA A 40 11.96 -13.05 -2.96
C ALA A 40 13.21 -12.15 -2.98
N LEU A 41 14.17 -12.38 -2.09
CA LEU A 41 15.43 -11.63 -2.05
C LEU A 41 16.29 -11.91 -3.29
N ASP A 42 16.36 -13.17 -3.74
CA ASP A 42 17.11 -13.57 -4.94
C ASP A 42 16.51 -12.96 -6.22
N TRP A 43 15.22 -12.62 -6.23
CA TRP A 43 14.55 -11.98 -7.36
C TRP A 43 14.89 -10.48 -7.51
N ILE A 44 15.16 -9.77 -6.40
CA ILE A 44 15.32 -8.31 -6.38
C ILE A 44 16.37 -7.81 -7.39
N PRO A 45 17.59 -8.36 -7.47
CA PRO A 45 18.62 -7.88 -8.41
C PRO A 45 18.16 -7.96 -9.87
N GLY A 46 17.42 -9.00 -10.24
CA GLY A 46 16.90 -9.17 -11.61
C GLY A 46 15.75 -8.22 -11.95
N ALA A 47 15.07 -7.69 -10.94
CA ALA A 47 13.95 -6.76 -11.11
C ALA A 47 14.35 -5.28 -11.11
N GLU A 48 15.54 -4.96 -10.60
CA GLU A 48 15.96 -3.59 -10.29
C GLU A 48 15.82 -2.64 -11.49
N ALA A 49 16.32 -3.04 -12.66
CA ALA A 49 16.23 -2.21 -13.86
C ALA A 49 14.78 -1.84 -14.22
N ARG A 50 13.86 -2.83 -14.17
CA ARG A 50 12.44 -2.58 -14.46
C ARG A 50 11.80 -1.68 -13.41
N VAL A 51 12.12 -1.87 -12.14
CA VAL A 51 11.59 -1.04 -11.04
C VAL A 51 12.06 0.40 -11.17
N ILE A 52 13.31 0.63 -11.58
CA ILE A 52 13.84 1.97 -11.87
C ILE A 52 13.09 2.62 -13.04
N GLU A 53 12.86 1.89 -14.13
CA GLU A 53 12.08 2.42 -15.25
C GLU A 53 10.63 2.74 -14.86
N ASP A 54 9.98 1.87 -14.06
CA ASP A 54 8.64 2.12 -13.52
C ASP A 54 8.63 3.39 -12.64
N GLN A 55 9.64 3.58 -11.78
CA GLN A 55 9.78 4.78 -10.94
C GLN A 55 9.94 6.04 -11.79
N VAL A 56 10.77 6.00 -12.83
CA VAL A 56 10.98 7.12 -13.75
C VAL A 56 9.68 7.46 -14.49
N GLU A 57 9.05 6.46 -15.12
CA GLU A 57 7.79 6.65 -15.86
C GLU A 57 6.72 7.30 -14.98
N LEU A 58 6.53 6.81 -13.76
CA LEU A 58 5.52 7.33 -12.84
C LEU A 58 5.86 8.73 -12.32
N THR A 59 7.14 9.00 -12.05
CA THR A 59 7.61 10.32 -11.59
C THR A 59 7.34 11.39 -12.64
N GLU A 60 7.59 11.08 -13.92
CA GLU A 60 7.41 12.03 -15.03
C GLU A 60 5.95 12.34 -15.36
N ILE A 61 5.00 11.67 -14.73
CA ILE A 61 3.58 12.05 -14.78
C ILE A 61 3.32 13.04 -13.65
N ALA A 62 3.03 14.31 -13.96
CA ALA A 62 2.71 15.30 -12.93
C ALA A 62 1.48 14.87 -12.09
N ALA A 63 1.62 14.93 -10.77
CA ALA A 63 0.53 14.69 -9.81
C ALA A 63 0.60 15.72 -8.68
N PRO A 64 0.26 17.00 -8.95
CA PRO A 64 0.07 17.96 -7.86
C PRO A 64 -1.12 17.53 -6.99
N PRO A 65 -1.22 18.04 -5.74
CA PRO A 65 -2.27 17.64 -4.82
C PRO A 65 -3.67 17.83 -5.44
N PHE A 66 -4.52 16.81 -5.31
CA PHE A 66 -5.87 16.72 -5.87
C PHE A 66 -5.98 16.66 -7.41
N LYS A 67 -4.86 16.41 -8.11
CA LYS A 67 -4.80 16.23 -9.57
C LYS A 67 -4.03 14.98 -9.97
N GLU A 68 -4.15 13.92 -9.19
CA GLU A 68 -3.39 12.67 -9.31
C GLU A 68 -3.91 11.76 -10.43
N GLY A 69 -5.07 12.08 -11.02
CA GLY A 69 -5.80 11.22 -11.96
C GLY A 69 -4.95 10.55 -13.05
N PRO A 70 -4.11 11.30 -13.81
CA PRO A 70 -3.26 10.71 -14.83
C PRO A 70 -2.27 9.66 -14.27
N ARG A 71 -1.65 9.94 -13.13
CA ARG A 71 -0.72 9.01 -12.46
C ARG A 71 -1.47 7.82 -11.87
N GLY A 72 -2.67 8.06 -11.31
CA GLY A 72 -3.57 7.02 -10.84
C GLY A 72 -3.94 6.02 -11.95
N GLU A 73 -4.25 6.49 -13.16
CA GLU A 73 -4.54 5.58 -14.28
C GLU A 73 -3.31 4.78 -14.72
N ALA A 74 -2.11 5.37 -14.67
CA ALA A 74 -0.87 4.63 -14.94
C ALA A 74 -0.64 3.51 -13.90
N ILE A 75 -0.84 3.79 -12.60
CA ILE A 75 -0.78 2.79 -11.54
C ILE A 75 -1.84 1.70 -11.73
N ARG A 76 -3.06 2.08 -12.11
CA ARG A 76 -4.14 1.13 -12.38
C ARG A 76 -3.75 0.14 -13.48
N LYS A 77 -3.14 0.61 -14.57
CA LYS A 77 -2.63 -0.26 -15.64
C LYS A 77 -1.55 -1.21 -15.12
N LYS A 78 -0.57 -0.69 -14.37
CA LYS A 78 0.48 -1.52 -13.75
C LYS A 78 -0.10 -2.57 -12.78
N PHE A 79 -1.16 -2.26 -12.02
CA PHE A 79 -1.86 -3.23 -11.17
C PHE A 79 -2.51 -4.36 -11.99
N VAL A 80 -3.13 -4.04 -13.13
CA VAL A 80 -3.69 -5.03 -14.05
C VAL A 80 -2.59 -5.91 -14.65
N GLU A 81 -1.50 -5.30 -15.13
CA GLU A 81 -0.34 -5.99 -15.71
C GLU A 81 0.36 -6.91 -14.69
N ALA A 82 0.43 -6.49 -13.43
CA ALA A 82 0.92 -7.31 -12.32
C ALA A 82 -0.04 -8.46 -11.94
N GLY A 83 -1.22 -8.55 -12.56
CA GLY A 83 -2.19 -9.62 -12.36
C GLY A 83 -3.06 -9.48 -11.11
N LEU A 84 -3.10 -8.30 -10.49
CA LEU A 84 -3.97 -8.04 -9.34
C LEU A 84 -5.44 -8.18 -9.74
N LYS A 85 -6.29 -8.50 -8.75
CA LYS A 85 -7.73 -8.69 -8.90
C LYS A 85 -8.48 -7.47 -8.37
N ASN A 86 -9.74 -7.33 -8.79
CA ASN A 86 -10.64 -6.26 -8.36
C ASN A 86 -10.02 -4.86 -8.50
N VAL A 87 -9.21 -4.66 -9.56
CA VAL A 87 -8.53 -3.39 -9.80
C VAL A 87 -9.54 -2.31 -10.12
N ARG A 88 -9.57 -1.27 -9.30
CA ARG A 88 -10.58 -0.20 -9.37
C ARG A 88 -10.01 1.13 -8.91
N VAL A 89 -10.63 2.20 -9.39
CA VAL A 89 -10.42 3.56 -8.90
C VAL A 89 -11.67 3.95 -8.13
N ASP A 90 -11.51 4.43 -6.90
CA ASP A 90 -12.64 4.90 -6.11
C ASP A 90 -13.06 6.34 -6.47
N LYS A 91 -14.04 6.89 -5.75
CA LYS A 91 -14.59 8.22 -6.04
C LYS A 91 -13.63 9.38 -5.79
N VAL A 92 -12.59 9.17 -4.97
CA VAL A 92 -11.61 10.21 -4.64
C VAL A 92 -10.30 10.04 -5.41
N GLY A 93 -10.18 8.97 -6.21
CA GLY A 93 -9.03 8.73 -7.08
C GLY A 93 -8.04 7.70 -6.55
N ASN A 94 -8.33 7.02 -5.42
CA ASN A 94 -7.45 5.95 -4.95
C ASN A 94 -7.49 4.77 -5.91
N VAL A 95 -6.33 4.17 -6.17
CA VAL A 95 -6.21 2.95 -6.96
C VAL A 95 -6.09 1.76 -6.04
N LEU A 96 -7.04 0.84 -6.11
CA LEU A 96 -7.06 -0.37 -5.29
C LEU A 96 -6.86 -1.60 -6.17
N GLY A 97 -6.07 -2.55 -5.68
CA GLY A 97 -5.85 -3.85 -6.29
C GLY A 97 -5.66 -4.92 -5.21
N GLU A 98 -6.11 -6.13 -5.49
CA GLU A 98 -6.13 -7.22 -4.52
C GLU A 98 -5.30 -8.40 -5.01
N ARG A 99 -4.43 -8.92 -4.13
CA ARG A 99 -3.75 -10.21 -4.35
C ARG A 99 -4.37 -11.25 -3.41
N PRO A 100 -5.14 -12.22 -3.91
CA PRO A 100 -5.72 -13.26 -3.07
C PRO A 100 -4.64 -14.04 -2.31
N GLY A 101 -4.80 -14.14 -0.99
CA GLY A 101 -4.00 -15.03 -0.14
C GLY A 101 -4.55 -16.45 -0.11
N VAL A 102 -3.82 -17.36 0.51
CA VAL A 102 -4.28 -18.75 0.75
C VAL A 102 -5.42 -18.83 1.76
N ALA A 103 -5.57 -17.81 2.61
CA ALA A 103 -6.62 -17.68 3.61
C ALA A 103 -7.25 -16.28 3.55
N PRO A 104 -8.53 -16.13 3.95
CA PRO A 104 -9.22 -14.84 3.87
C PRO A 104 -8.73 -13.80 4.89
N ARG A 105 -8.02 -14.21 5.95
CA ARG A 105 -7.47 -13.33 7.00
C ARG A 105 -6.18 -13.89 7.61
N PRO A 106 -5.32 -13.05 8.23
CA PRO A 106 -5.40 -11.59 8.25
C PRO A 106 -5.12 -10.97 6.88
N ALA A 107 -5.65 -9.78 6.63
CA ALA A 107 -5.36 -9.01 5.43
C ALA A 107 -4.18 -8.07 5.70
N LEU A 108 -3.27 -7.95 4.74
CA LEU A 108 -2.19 -6.96 4.73
C LEU A 108 -2.55 -5.87 3.73
N VAL A 109 -2.48 -4.60 4.16
CA VAL A 109 -2.64 -3.43 3.30
C VAL A 109 -1.25 -2.82 3.08
N LEU A 110 -0.87 -2.70 1.81
CA LEU A 110 0.28 -1.92 1.35
C LEU A 110 -0.29 -0.66 0.71
N ALA A 111 0.15 0.51 1.14
CA ALA A 111 -0.34 1.79 0.65
C ALA A 111 0.84 2.75 0.46
N ALA A 112 0.73 3.57 -0.59
CA ALA A 112 1.63 4.66 -0.94
C ALA A 112 0.78 5.80 -1.49
N HIS A 113 1.21 7.05 -1.31
CA HIS A 113 0.49 8.19 -1.87
C HIS A 113 0.87 8.42 -3.34
N LEU A 114 0.00 9.09 -4.10
CA LEU A 114 0.18 9.34 -5.53
C LEU A 114 0.62 10.77 -5.82
N ASP A 115 0.22 11.70 -4.97
CA ASP A 115 0.48 13.11 -5.15
C ASP A 115 1.95 13.45 -4.90
N THR A 116 2.28 14.70 -5.14
CA THR A 116 3.55 15.29 -4.75
C THR A 116 3.27 16.64 -4.13
N VAL A 117 4.23 17.16 -3.40
CA VAL A 117 4.14 18.52 -2.86
C VAL A 117 4.33 19.62 -3.92
N PHE A 118 4.62 19.26 -5.17
CA PHE A 118 5.00 20.21 -6.22
C PHE A 118 3.79 20.71 -7.00
N PRO A 119 3.73 22.02 -7.31
CA PRO A 119 2.63 22.59 -8.06
C PRO A 119 2.63 22.16 -9.53
N GLU A 120 1.48 22.34 -10.17
CA GLU A 120 1.35 22.16 -11.62
C GLU A 120 2.35 23.04 -12.39
N GLY A 121 2.92 22.48 -13.46
CA GLY A 121 3.97 23.15 -14.26
C GLY A 121 5.40 22.93 -13.75
N THR A 122 5.59 22.25 -12.61
CA THR A 122 6.92 21.80 -12.18
C THR A 122 7.52 20.83 -13.21
N ASP A 123 8.78 21.05 -13.59
CA ASP A 123 9.53 20.10 -14.43
C ASP A 123 9.84 18.83 -13.63
N VAL A 124 9.07 17.77 -13.88
CA VAL A 124 9.18 16.46 -13.23
C VAL A 124 10.11 15.50 -13.98
N ARG A 125 10.82 15.96 -15.02
CA ARG A 125 11.68 15.10 -15.83
C ARG A 125 12.84 14.54 -15.02
N VAL A 126 13.04 13.23 -15.10
CA VAL A 126 14.12 12.55 -14.36
C VAL A 126 15.45 12.75 -15.05
N ARG A 127 16.43 13.23 -14.28
CA ARG A 127 17.83 13.33 -14.70
C ARG A 127 18.62 12.19 -14.08
N ARG A 128 19.37 11.47 -14.92
CA ARG A 128 20.26 10.38 -14.51
C ARG A 128 21.69 10.89 -14.41
N GLU A 129 22.27 10.81 -13.22
CA GLU A 129 23.63 11.23 -12.91
C GLU A 129 24.39 10.05 -12.32
N GLY A 130 24.96 9.20 -13.19
CA GLY A 130 25.53 7.93 -12.77
C GLY A 130 24.44 7.02 -12.16
N SER A 131 24.60 6.65 -10.89
CA SER A 131 23.60 5.87 -10.14
C SER A 131 22.51 6.71 -9.47
N LEU A 132 22.59 8.04 -9.54
CA LEU A 132 21.64 8.94 -8.90
C LEU A 132 20.54 9.37 -9.88
N LEU A 133 19.28 9.29 -9.42
CA LEU A 133 18.12 9.84 -10.11
C LEU A 133 17.69 11.14 -9.42
N ARG A 134 17.45 12.20 -10.21
CA ARG A 134 16.98 13.50 -9.71
C ARG A 134 15.73 13.94 -10.43
N ALA A 135 14.65 14.13 -9.69
CA ALA A 135 13.46 14.87 -10.09
C ALA A 135 12.63 15.27 -8.86
N PRO A 136 11.83 16.34 -8.93
CA PRO A 136 10.79 16.61 -7.96
C PRO A 136 9.86 15.39 -7.77
N GLY A 137 9.74 14.92 -6.52
CA GLY A 137 8.84 13.82 -6.15
C GLY A 137 9.39 12.41 -6.37
N ILE A 138 10.62 12.24 -6.90
CA ILE A 138 11.13 10.91 -7.25
C ILE A 138 11.30 9.96 -6.06
N ALA A 139 11.49 10.50 -4.86
CA ALA A 139 11.72 9.74 -3.62
C ALA A 139 10.55 9.85 -2.62
N ASP A 140 9.45 10.50 -3.00
CA ASP A 140 8.29 10.72 -2.12
C ASP A 140 6.98 10.64 -2.93
N ASP A 141 6.24 9.52 -2.90
CA ASP A 141 6.49 8.25 -2.19
C ASP A 141 7.14 7.19 -3.10
N GLY A 142 8.09 7.63 -3.92
CA GLY A 142 8.87 6.73 -4.77
C GLY A 142 9.77 5.78 -3.96
N ARG A 143 10.26 4.75 -4.63
CA ARG A 143 11.15 3.68 -4.11
C ARG A 143 12.18 4.13 -3.08
#